data_AF-A0A4P5YL46-F1
#
_entry.id   AF-A0A4P5YL46-F1
#
_cell.length_a   1.000
_cell.length_b   1.000
_cell.length_c   1.000
_cell.angle_alpha   90.00
_cell.angle_beta   90.00
_cell.angle_gamma   90.00
#
_symmetry.space_group_name_H-M   'P 1'
#
loop_
_entity.id
_entity.type
_entity.pdbx_description
1 polymer ?
#
loop_
_entity_poly.entity_id
_entity_poly.type
_entity_poly.pdbx_seq_one_letter_code
_entity_poly.pdbx_strand_id
1 'polypeptide(L)'
;MQKKQTSPLEAESDPTRKKSGDSATNPGLLSVSMELLKTFHPFLATGDATAFPEDAKAFEQMTRDRALQILTRHLQNGDCRGALVLEASEERLLIAAYSDDLDACVVLATRGDVAKELFRRHALAPGRRLITSNTYTLIKAEDIPSDGIINSSGFDVDALMHRFEQRRRELLQTDIVLGEVASSSPFYAFWPIIADFISEDQEQLGKLQSTISPDEWRRIDLLAKGLNDSAFMPRNLAPFYSGNAGIANPARKVDDIAVHMIFLFNGGNQTRANDLKSLLLANFPTKESDIDTDTIFQNEQGAGGFLRLGGFDFQFLEIGHTAPGLDSMIQVSAYPAEDLQELRAHSSHMVCSCRHPPGRIKDQILGMIRLAHGLVPHGLLGVIHSDSYQVFSRKMLKITSEDPAISDHFDAMGFLLFTSKVPFQVENGKFLATKGNHLFGIPDLVIWDNGRIGLEAAAKAIDNIMKYLIGGARIQPGHTMNVENRTYLAEVAPAELAAIRGPGQTLLLRPVDPTAQPNPPHARRSTKRGNAGRVKSRKTPVADASGNSSGLGCTLVTGILTIGVFALVFWGGIGPTWQILGFAAGLILGLITITTLVAHIRSIKR
;
A
#
# COMPACT_ATOMS: atom_id res chain seq x y z
N MET A 1 15.04 45.31 -54.92
CA MET A 1 15.51 44.53 -53.75
C MET A 1 14.38 44.43 -52.74
N GLN A 2 13.65 43.30 -52.76
CA GLN A 2 12.68 42.94 -51.71
C GLN A 2 13.05 41.52 -51.26
N LYS A 3 13.36 41.34 -49.97
CA LYS A 3 13.61 40.03 -49.36
C LYS A 3 12.28 39.44 -48.91
N LYS A 4 11.90 38.34 -49.55
CA LYS A 4 10.75 37.49 -49.21
C LYS A 4 11.13 36.65 -47.99
N GLN A 5 10.42 36.82 -46.87
CA GLN A 5 10.51 35.94 -45.71
C GLN A 5 9.71 34.66 -46.01
N THR A 6 10.38 33.52 -45.99
CA THR A 6 9.78 32.18 -45.99
C THR A 6 9.66 31.68 -44.55
N SER A 7 8.48 31.17 -44.18
CA SER A 7 8.23 30.57 -42.86
C SER A 7 8.92 29.20 -42.75
N PRO A 8 9.43 28.82 -41.56
CA PRO A 8 10.04 27.51 -41.34
C PRO A 8 8.98 26.56 -40.75
N LEU A 9 8.11 25.99 -41.59
CA LEU A 9 7.17 24.94 -41.16
C LEU A 9 6.87 23.88 -42.24
N GLU A 10 7.70 23.77 -43.27
CA GLU A 10 7.70 22.65 -44.22
C GLU A 10 9.02 21.89 -44.08
N ALA A 11 9.13 21.08 -43.04
CA ALA A 11 10.12 20.02 -43.01
C ALA A 11 9.50 18.81 -43.73
N GLU A 12 10.02 18.53 -44.93
CA GLU A 12 9.70 17.35 -45.73
C GLU A 12 9.77 16.08 -44.89
N SER A 13 8.65 15.35 -44.83
CA SER A 13 8.59 14.02 -44.25
C SER A 13 9.39 13.05 -45.13
N ASP A 14 10.56 12.61 -44.64
CA ASP A 14 11.36 11.55 -45.26
C ASP A 14 10.54 10.23 -45.30
N PRO A 15 10.11 9.76 -46.49
CA PRO A 15 9.29 8.56 -46.62
C PRO A 15 10.06 7.25 -46.34
N THR A 16 11.37 7.31 -46.08
CA THR A 16 12.21 6.14 -45.84
C THR A 16 12.41 5.80 -44.37
N ARG A 17 11.94 6.64 -43.43
CA ARG A 17 12.00 6.32 -42.00
C ARG A 17 11.01 5.19 -41.70
N LYS A 18 11.53 3.95 -41.58
CA LYS A 18 10.78 2.78 -41.08
C LYS A 18 9.95 3.23 -39.87
N LYS A 19 8.62 3.20 -39.99
CA LYS A 19 7.70 3.43 -38.87
C LYS A 19 8.14 2.50 -37.73
N SER A 20 8.75 3.06 -36.68
CA SER A 20 8.86 2.35 -35.41
C SER A 20 7.44 1.97 -35.01
N GLY A 21 7.20 0.72 -34.60
CA GLY A 21 5.86 0.19 -34.28
C GLY A 21 5.16 0.86 -33.09
N ASP A 22 5.63 2.02 -32.64
CA ASP A 22 5.17 2.75 -31.46
C ASP A 22 4.27 3.95 -31.83
N SER A 23 3.81 4.07 -33.07
CA SER A 23 2.91 5.16 -33.48
C SER A 23 1.46 4.82 -33.16
N ALA A 24 0.73 5.75 -32.51
CA ALA A 24 -0.71 5.63 -32.29
C ALA A 24 -1.47 5.33 -33.59
N THR A 25 -2.52 4.51 -33.48
CA THR A 25 -3.35 4.11 -34.63
C THR A 25 -4.13 5.30 -35.18
N ASN A 26 -4.63 6.16 -34.29
CA ASN A 26 -5.37 7.37 -34.58
C ASN A 26 -4.77 8.54 -33.78
N PRO A 27 -3.62 9.11 -34.21
CA PRO A 27 -2.98 10.20 -33.46
C PRO A 27 -3.90 11.42 -33.41
N GLY A 28 -4.01 12.04 -32.24
CA GLY A 28 -4.91 13.19 -32.08
C GLY A 28 -4.54 14.38 -32.98
N LEU A 29 -3.25 14.71 -33.08
CA LEU A 29 -2.76 15.94 -33.73
C LEU A 29 -3.44 17.21 -33.19
N LEU A 30 -3.79 17.20 -31.91
CA LEU A 30 -4.48 18.28 -31.23
C LEU A 30 -3.51 19.19 -30.48
N SER A 31 -3.89 20.45 -30.33
CA SER A 31 -3.22 21.45 -29.51
C SER A 31 -3.88 21.57 -28.13
N VAL A 32 -3.07 21.88 -27.11
CA VAL A 32 -3.56 22.20 -25.76
C VAL A 32 -4.02 23.66 -25.74
N SER A 33 -5.30 23.90 -25.43
CA SER A 33 -5.80 25.23 -25.11
C SER A 33 -5.48 25.56 -23.65
N MET A 34 -4.70 26.63 -23.46
CA MET A 34 -4.38 27.14 -22.12
C MET A 34 -5.60 27.70 -21.40
N GLU A 35 -6.57 28.25 -22.13
CA GLU A 35 -7.83 28.75 -21.58
C GLU A 35 -8.71 27.61 -21.07
N LEU A 36 -8.82 26.51 -21.83
CA LEU A 36 -9.55 25.34 -21.38
C LEU A 36 -8.83 24.62 -20.23
N LEU A 37 -7.50 24.48 -20.31
CA LEU A 37 -6.67 23.85 -19.27
C LEU A 37 -6.81 24.55 -17.92
N LYS A 38 -7.02 25.87 -17.90
CA LYS A 38 -7.24 26.66 -16.68
C LYS A 38 -8.40 26.15 -15.83
N THR A 39 -9.40 25.51 -16.45
CA THR A 39 -10.55 24.90 -15.75
C THR A 39 -10.11 23.77 -14.81
N PHE A 40 -9.07 23.03 -15.17
CA PHE A 40 -8.55 21.91 -14.37
C PHE A 40 -7.31 22.27 -13.57
N HIS A 41 -6.37 22.97 -14.21
CA HIS A 41 -5.04 23.26 -13.70
C HIS A 41 -4.69 24.73 -13.93
N PRO A 42 -5.27 25.66 -13.14
CA PRO A 42 -5.01 27.09 -13.30
C PRO A 42 -3.53 27.45 -13.14
N PHE A 43 -2.74 26.73 -12.32
CA PHE A 43 -1.30 26.92 -12.24
C PHE A 43 -0.59 26.49 -13.52
N LEU A 44 -0.92 25.31 -14.09
CA LEU A 44 -0.33 24.90 -15.37
C LEU A 44 -0.67 25.91 -16.47
N ALA A 45 -1.88 26.44 -16.49
CA ALA A 45 -2.28 27.46 -17.45
C ALA A 45 -1.48 28.77 -17.26
N THR A 46 -1.47 29.32 -16.05
CA THR A 46 -0.99 30.69 -15.79
C THR A 46 0.47 30.80 -15.38
N GLY A 47 1.03 29.77 -14.77
CA GLY A 47 2.33 29.80 -14.10
C GLY A 47 2.32 30.54 -12.74
N ASP A 48 1.16 30.99 -12.27
CA ASP A 48 1.04 31.77 -11.04
C ASP A 48 0.86 30.86 -9.82
N ALA A 49 1.99 30.41 -9.24
CA ALA A 49 1.98 29.60 -8.02
C ALA A 49 1.44 30.37 -6.80
N THR A 50 1.43 31.72 -6.84
CA THR A 50 0.95 32.54 -5.72
C THR A 50 -0.57 32.62 -5.70
N ALA A 51 -1.19 32.71 -6.88
CA ALA A 51 -2.64 32.68 -7.02
C ALA A 51 -3.23 31.26 -6.84
N PHE A 52 -2.47 30.22 -7.18
CA PHE A 52 -2.93 28.83 -7.17
C PHE A 52 -1.96 27.89 -6.44
N PRO A 53 -1.70 28.10 -5.14
CA PRO A 53 -0.69 27.34 -4.40
C PRO A 53 -0.99 25.84 -4.29
N GLU A 54 -2.26 25.45 -4.13
CA GLU A 54 -2.64 24.02 -4.04
C GLU A 54 -2.46 23.29 -5.38
N ASP A 55 -2.81 23.91 -6.50
CA ASP A 55 -2.57 23.33 -7.84
C ASP A 55 -1.06 23.27 -8.12
N ALA A 56 -0.30 24.33 -7.78
CA ALA A 56 1.16 24.34 -7.91
C ALA A 56 1.87 23.25 -7.10
N LYS A 57 1.42 23.03 -5.86
CA LYS A 57 1.94 21.98 -4.97
C LYS A 57 1.87 20.59 -5.59
N ALA A 58 0.83 20.31 -6.36
CA ALA A 58 0.67 19.03 -7.02
C ALA A 58 1.69 18.77 -8.14
N PHE A 59 2.46 19.78 -8.55
CA PHE A 59 3.56 19.70 -9.50
C PHE A 59 4.93 19.94 -8.84
N GLU A 60 5.09 19.86 -7.52
CA GLU A 60 6.40 20.05 -6.87
C GLU A 60 7.50 19.10 -7.39
N GLN A 61 7.11 17.91 -7.84
CA GLN A 61 8.02 16.89 -8.37
C GLN A 61 8.35 17.08 -9.87
N MET A 62 7.73 18.04 -10.56
CA MET A 62 7.87 18.23 -12.00
C MET A 62 7.65 19.69 -12.39
N THR A 63 8.56 20.26 -13.19
CA THR A 63 8.37 21.64 -13.68
C THR A 63 7.09 21.77 -14.51
N ARG A 64 6.44 22.93 -14.42
CA ARG A 64 5.26 23.30 -15.23
C ARG A 64 5.48 23.01 -16.72
N ASP A 65 6.61 23.44 -17.26
CA ASP A 65 6.92 23.27 -18.69
C ASP A 65 7.02 21.79 -19.07
N ARG A 66 7.55 20.95 -18.17
CA ARG A 66 7.59 19.51 -18.38
C ARG A 66 6.20 18.90 -18.37
N ALA A 67 5.32 19.32 -17.45
CA ALA A 67 3.94 18.87 -17.41
C ALA A 67 3.18 19.26 -18.69
N LEU A 68 3.30 20.52 -19.14
CA LEU A 68 2.73 20.98 -20.41
C LEU A 68 3.28 20.19 -21.60
N GLN A 69 4.59 19.93 -21.64
CA GLN A 69 5.19 19.11 -22.70
C GLN A 69 4.66 17.67 -22.70
N ILE A 70 4.30 17.11 -21.54
CA ILE A 70 3.66 15.79 -21.46
C ILE A 70 2.24 15.88 -22.03
N LEU A 71 1.42 16.84 -21.58
CA LEU A 71 0.05 17.01 -22.08
C LEU A 71 0.01 17.28 -23.59
N THR A 72 0.88 18.14 -24.11
CA THR A 72 1.00 18.41 -25.54
C THR A 72 1.38 17.15 -26.31
N ARG A 73 2.38 16.39 -25.85
CA ARG A 73 2.74 15.14 -26.53
C ARG A 73 1.62 14.11 -26.48
N HIS A 74 0.84 14.11 -25.40
CA HIS A 74 -0.30 13.23 -25.24
C HIS A 74 -1.40 13.57 -26.24
N LEU A 75 -1.79 14.83 -26.39
CA LEU A 75 -2.80 15.25 -27.39
C LEU A 75 -2.33 15.11 -28.83
N GLN A 76 -1.03 15.25 -29.09
CA GLN A 76 -0.48 15.13 -30.44
C GLN A 76 -0.32 13.67 -30.88
N ASN A 77 0.19 12.82 -29.99
CA ASN A 77 0.64 11.47 -30.33
C ASN A 77 -0.13 10.35 -29.64
N GLY A 78 -1.04 10.67 -28.71
CA GLY A 78 -1.90 9.70 -28.06
C GLY A 78 -2.92 9.14 -29.04
N ASP A 79 -3.38 7.92 -28.76
CA ASP A 79 -4.35 7.24 -29.60
C ASP A 79 -5.77 7.71 -29.26
N CYS A 80 -6.42 8.35 -30.23
CA CYS A 80 -7.73 8.94 -30.06
C CYS A 80 -8.83 7.90 -30.24
N ARG A 81 -9.68 7.78 -29.21
CA ARG A 81 -10.81 6.84 -29.12
C ARG A 81 -12.05 7.52 -28.58
N GLY A 82 -13.15 6.78 -28.53
CA GLY A 82 -14.41 7.28 -28.00
C GLY A 82 -14.40 7.45 -26.48
N ALA A 83 -15.11 8.48 -26.02
CA ALA A 83 -15.53 8.63 -24.64
C ALA A 83 -17.03 8.95 -24.58
N LEU A 84 -17.70 8.49 -23.53
CA LEU A 84 -19.15 8.61 -23.38
C LEU A 84 -19.48 9.25 -22.03
N VAL A 85 -20.27 10.31 -22.06
CA VAL A 85 -20.80 10.93 -20.84
C VAL A 85 -21.85 10.00 -20.21
N LEU A 86 -21.61 9.58 -18.97
CA LEU A 86 -22.51 8.70 -18.22
C LEU A 86 -23.50 9.51 -17.37
N GLU A 87 -23.00 10.55 -16.71
CA GLU A 87 -23.75 11.45 -15.84
C GLU A 87 -23.25 12.87 -16.08
N ALA A 88 -24.14 13.84 -16.21
CA ALA A 88 -23.78 15.24 -16.38
C ALA A 88 -24.77 16.15 -15.62
N SER A 89 -24.27 16.83 -14.60
CA SER A 89 -24.97 17.85 -13.82
C SER A 89 -24.01 18.97 -13.44
N GLU A 90 -24.52 20.08 -12.89
CA GLU A 90 -23.66 21.14 -12.36
C GLU A 90 -22.80 20.67 -11.17
N GLU A 91 -23.24 19.64 -10.44
CA GLU A 91 -22.55 19.16 -9.24
C GLU A 91 -21.54 18.05 -9.54
N ARG A 92 -21.78 17.29 -10.60
CA ARG A 92 -21.04 16.06 -10.90
C ARG A 92 -21.05 15.73 -12.38
N LEU A 93 -19.90 15.27 -12.86
CA LEU A 93 -19.70 14.77 -14.22
C LEU A 93 -19.00 13.41 -14.17
N LEU A 94 -19.54 12.41 -14.89
CA LEU A 94 -18.97 11.08 -15.07
C LEU A 94 -18.81 10.76 -16.55
N ILE A 95 -17.65 10.25 -16.95
CA ILE A 95 -17.31 9.93 -18.34
C ILE A 95 -16.60 8.58 -18.41
N ALA A 96 -17.07 7.68 -19.27
CA ALA A 96 -16.33 6.48 -19.64
C ALA A 96 -15.37 6.79 -20.79
N ALA A 97 -14.06 6.61 -20.59
CA ALA A 97 -13.05 6.69 -21.63
C ALA A 97 -12.64 5.28 -22.07
N TYR A 98 -12.67 5.02 -23.38
CA TYR A 98 -12.40 3.71 -23.94
C TYR A 98 -11.00 3.59 -24.54
N SER A 99 -10.48 2.38 -24.47
CA SER A 99 -9.26 1.95 -25.15
C SER A 99 -9.55 0.63 -25.85
N ASP A 100 -9.40 0.59 -27.17
CA ASP A 100 -9.46 -0.66 -27.96
C ASP A 100 -8.20 -1.51 -27.76
N ASP A 101 -7.04 -0.87 -27.59
CA ASP A 101 -5.78 -1.54 -27.28
C ASP A 101 -5.91 -2.43 -26.05
N LEU A 102 -6.73 -2.05 -25.08
CA LEU A 102 -7.01 -2.82 -23.86
C LEU A 102 -8.38 -3.50 -23.89
N ASP A 103 -9.20 -3.21 -24.90
CA ASP A 103 -10.64 -3.45 -24.93
C ASP A 103 -11.28 -3.13 -23.56
N ALA A 104 -11.08 -1.93 -23.04
CA ALA A 104 -11.45 -1.58 -21.67
C ALA A 104 -11.98 -0.15 -21.56
N CYS A 105 -12.84 0.08 -20.56
CA CYS A 105 -13.27 1.42 -20.15
C CYS A 105 -12.73 1.78 -18.78
N VAL A 106 -12.45 3.06 -18.58
CA VAL A 106 -12.24 3.66 -17.25
C VAL A 106 -13.23 4.80 -17.05
N VAL A 107 -13.77 4.94 -15.84
CA VAL A 107 -14.62 6.08 -15.50
C VAL A 107 -13.76 7.21 -14.93
N LEU A 108 -13.94 8.39 -15.49
CA LEU A 108 -13.40 9.64 -15.02
C LEU A 108 -14.53 10.44 -14.35
N ALA A 109 -14.21 11.12 -13.25
CA ALA A 109 -15.14 11.94 -12.50
C ALA A 109 -14.54 13.29 -12.10
N THR A 110 -15.40 14.30 -12.05
CA THR A 110 -15.15 15.56 -11.36
C THR A 110 -16.42 16.07 -10.69
N ARG A 111 -16.28 17.04 -9.78
CA ARG A 111 -17.36 17.64 -9.00
C ARG A 111 -17.16 19.15 -8.84
N GLY A 112 -18.21 19.82 -8.36
CA GLY A 112 -18.15 21.24 -8.01
C GLY A 112 -17.93 22.15 -9.21
N ASP A 113 -17.16 23.23 -9.02
CA ASP A 113 -17.01 24.29 -10.04
C ASP A 113 -16.46 23.79 -11.37
N VAL A 114 -15.56 22.80 -11.35
CA VAL A 114 -15.03 22.18 -12.58
C VAL A 114 -16.14 21.44 -13.33
N ALA A 115 -16.97 20.65 -12.63
CA ALA A 115 -18.10 19.95 -13.25
C ALA A 115 -19.10 20.94 -13.84
N LYS A 116 -19.44 21.99 -13.07
CA LYS A 116 -20.34 23.07 -13.47
C LYS A 116 -19.88 23.80 -14.73
N GLU A 117 -18.60 24.17 -14.78
CA GLU A 117 -18.04 24.87 -15.93
C GLU A 117 -18.06 23.99 -17.17
N LEU A 118 -17.62 22.73 -17.06
CA LEU A 118 -17.63 21.79 -18.18
C LEU A 118 -19.06 21.50 -18.68
N PHE A 119 -20.00 21.29 -17.76
CA PHE A 119 -21.41 21.05 -18.05
C PHE A 119 -22.00 22.18 -18.90
N ARG A 120 -21.77 23.43 -18.49
CA ARG A 120 -22.28 24.64 -19.17
C ARG A 120 -21.57 24.88 -20.50
N ARG A 121 -20.24 24.84 -20.49
CA ARG A 121 -19.40 25.18 -21.66
C ARG A 121 -19.59 24.21 -22.81
N HIS A 122 -19.72 22.91 -22.53
CA HIS A 122 -19.81 21.87 -23.56
C HIS A 122 -21.22 21.33 -23.77
N ALA A 123 -22.24 21.91 -23.12
CA ALA A 123 -23.64 21.47 -23.18
C ALA A 123 -23.78 19.95 -22.97
N LEU A 124 -23.13 19.44 -21.92
CA LEU A 124 -23.01 17.99 -21.69
C LEU A 124 -24.35 17.38 -21.28
N ALA A 125 -24.62 16.19 -21.81
CA ALA A 125 -25.77 15.37 -21.44
C ALA A 125 -25.36 13.89 -21.42
N PRO A 126 -26.02 13.04 -20.61
CA PRO A 126 -25.81 11.59 -20.68
C PRO A 126 -25.93 11.06 -22.13
N GLY A 127 -25.01 10.20 -22.52
CA GLY A 127 -24.90 9.68 -23.89
C GLY A 127 -24.15 10.58 -24.87
N ARG A 128 -23.72 11.79 -24.47
CA ARG A 128 -22.88 12.64 -25.30
C ARG A 128 -21.55 11.93 -25.60
N ARG A 129 -21.20 11.91 -26.88
CA ARG A 129 -19.95 11.33 -27.41
C ARG A 129 -18.86 12.40 -27.41
N LEU A 130 -17.70 12.04 -26.90
CA LEU A 130 -16.49 12.85 -26.76
C LEU A 130 -15.29 12.05 -27.29
N ILE A 131 -14.14 12.70 -27.41
CA ILE A 131 -12.86 12.10 -27.77
C ILE A 131 -11.98 12.00 -26.53
N THR A 132 -11.45 10.80 -26.30
CA THR A 132 -10.32 10.60 -25.40
C THR A 132 -9.05 10.48 -26.23
N SER A 133 -7.97 11.11 -25.79
CA SER A 133 -6.61 10.83 -26.25
C SER A 133 -5.97 9.92 -25.23
N ASN A 134 -5.46 8.77 -25.64
CA ASN A 134 -4.95 7.75 -24.73
C ASN A 134 -3.45 7.57 -24.90
N THR A 135 -2.73 7.41 -23.79
CA THR A 135 -1.38 6.84 -23.82
C THR A 135 -1.28 5.66 -22.89
N TYR A 136 -0.31 4.79 -23.18
CA TYR A 136 -0.10 3.54 -22.49
C TYR A 136 1.37 3.38 -22.11
N THR A 137 1.64 2.50 -21.16
CA THR A 137 2.98 1.97 -20.95
C THR A 137 3.04 0.57 -21.55
N LEU A 138 4.05 0.33 -22.37
CA LEU A 138 4.30 -1.00 -22.94
C LEU A 138 5.01 -1.86 -21.89
N ILE A 139 4.52 -3.08 -21.65
CA ILE A 139 5.31 -4.07 -20.89
C ILE A 139 6.47 -4.47 -21.78
N LYS A 140 7.69 -4.10 -21.41
CA LYS A 140 8.87 -4.51 -22.16
C LYS A 140 9.27 -5.92 -21.76
N ALA A 141 9.96 -6.61 -22.65
CA ALA A 141 10.49 -7.95 -22.36
C ALA A 141 11.43 -7.94 -21.13
N GLU A 142 12.15 -6.83 -20.91
CA GLU A 142 13.02 -6.62 -19.74
C GLU A 142 12.25 -6.48 -18.41
N ASP A 143 10.96 -6.16 -18.46
CA ASP A 143 10.08 -6.09 -17.27
C ASP A 143 9.56 -7.46 -16.84
N ILE A 144 9.82 -8.52 -17.62
CA ILE A 144 9.38 -9.89 -17.35
C ILE A 144 10.56 -10.65 -16.71
N PRO A 145 10.44 -11.13 -15.46
CA PRO A 145 11.52 -11.89 -14.81
C PRO A 145 11.93 -13.12 -15.64
N SER A 146 13.21 -13.22 -16.01
CA SER A 146 13.75 -14.24 -16.91
C SER A 146 13.79 -15.66 -16.33
N ASP A 147 13.65 -15.80 -15.01
CA ASP A 147 13.89 -17.04 -14.27
C ASP A 147 12.97 -18.17 -14.75
N GLY A 148 13.47 -19.17 -15.47
CA GLY A 148 12.66 -20.30 -15.95
C GLY A 148 11.99 -20.10 -17.32
N ILE A 149 12.27 -19.00 -18.03
CA ILE A 149 11.92 -18.85 -19.47
C ILE A 149 12.95 -19.55 -20.37
N ILE A 150 14.19 -19.68 -19.88
CA ILE A 150 15.27 -20.42 -20.56
C ILE A 150 15.49 -21.73 -19.80
N ASN A 151 15.14 -22.86 -20.43
CA ASN A 151 15.46 -24.19 -19.92
C ASN A 151 16.61 -24.81 -20.75
N SER A 152 17.08 -26.00 -20.34
CA SER A 152 18.17 -26.70 -21.05
C SER A 152 17.84 -27.11 -22.50
N SER A 153 16.57 -27.00 -22.91
CA SER A 153 16.08 -27.28 -24.27
C SER A 153 15.74 -26.04 -25.11
N GLY A 154 15.90 -24.82 -24.59
CA GLY A 154 15.68 -23.58 -25.34
C GLY A 154 14.71 -22.60 -24.66
N PHE A 155 14.19 -21.66 -25.47
CA PHE A 155 13.27 -20.61 -25.05
C PHE A 155 11.83 -21.13 -25.02
N ASP A 156 11.18 -21.07 -23.85
CA ASP A 156 9.80 -21.52 -23.66
C ASP A 156 8.84 -20.34 -23.85
N VAL A 157 8.25 -20.26 -25.05
CA VAL A 157 7.33 -19.19 -25.45
C VAL A 157 6.05 -19.21 -24.61
N ASP A 158 5.54 -20.39 -24.25
CA ASP A 158 4.31 -20.51 -23.47
C ASP A 158 4.54 -20.04 -22.03
N ALA A 159 5.68 -20.38 -21.43
CA ALA A 159 6.08 -19.87 -20.12
C ALA A 159 6.28 -18.34 -20.11
N LEU A 160 6.88 -17.79 -21.16
CA LEU A 160 7.00 -16.34 -21.33
C LEU A 160 5.62 -15.68 -21.41
N MET A 161 4.72 -16.19 -22.26
CA MET A 161 3.38 -15.63 -22.43
C MET A 161 2.56 -15.71 -21.15
N HIS A 162 2.64 -16.83 -20.42
CA HIS A 162 1.99 -16.95 -19.11
C HIS A 162 2.51 -15.92 -18.10
N ARG A 163 3.83 -15.68 -18.05
CA ARG A 163 4.42 -14.65 -17.19
C ARG A 163 4.05 -13.24 -17.61
N PHE A 164 3.99 -13.01 -18.92
CA PHE A 164 3.53 -11.75 -19.47
C PHE A 164 2.10 -11.46 -19.02
N GLU A 165 1.20 -12.43 -19.14
CA GLU A 165 -0.17 -12.31 -18.66
C GLU A 165 -0.25 -12.11 -17.15
N GLN A 166 0.55 -12.85 -16.36
CA GLN A 166 0.58 -12.70 -14.91
C GLN A 166 1.05 -11.29 -14.53
N ARG A 167 2.17 -10.84 -15.10
CA ARG A 167 2.72 -9.51 -14.87
C ARG A 167 1.74 -8.42 -15.30
N ARG A 168 1.06 -8.64 -16.43
CA ARG A 168 -0.04 -7.77 -16.85
C ARG A 168 -1.14 -7.75 -15.80
N ARG A 169 -1.66 -8.88 -15.32
CA ARG A 169 -2.68 -8.92 -14.25
C ARG A 169 -2.26 -8.22 -12.96
N GLU A 170 -0.98 -8.31 -12.59
CA GLU A 170 -0.42 -7.57 -11.46
C GLU A 170 -0.37 -6.06 -11.70
N LEU A 171 -0.14 -5.63 -12.94
CA LEU A 171 -0.05 -4.23 -13.34
C LEU A 171 -1.40 -3.65 -13.81
N LEU A 172 -2.39 -4.50 -14.09
CA LEU A 172 -3.71 -4.09 -14.53
C LEU A 172 -4.35 -3.29 -13.42
N GLN A 173 -4.83 -2.14 -13.83
CA GLN A 173 -5.42 -1.15 -12.96
C GLN A 173 -6.77 -1.70 -12.48
N THR A 174 -7.04 -1.71 -11.18
CA THR A 174 -8.30 -2.29 -10.64
C THR A 174 -9.52 -1.43 -10.99
N ASP A 175 -9.28 -0.25 -11.54
CA ASP A 175 -10.26 0.73 -11.97
C ASP A 175 -10.44 0.73 -13.50
N ILE A 176 -10.32 -0.42 -14.15
CA ILE A 176 -10.77 -0.57 -15.54
C ILE A 176 -11.75 -1.72 -15.64
N VAL A 177 -12.79 -1.53 -16.46
CA VAL A 177 -13.71 -2.59 -16.84
C VAL A 177 -13.23 -3.19 -18.15
N LEU A 178 -12.69 -4.40 -18.04
CA LEU A 178 -12.18 -5.18 -19.15
C LEU A 178 -13.34 -5.77 -19.95
N GLY A 179 -13.24 -5.63 -21.26
CA GLY A 179 -14.04 -6.37 -22.21
C GLY A 179 -13.49 -7.77 -22.44
N GLU A 180 -14.30 -8.58 -23.11
CA GLU A 180 -14.02 -9.98 -23.44
C GLU A 180 -12.71 -10.19 -24.23
N VAL A 181 -12.24 -9.17 -24.97
CA VAL A 181 -11.07 -9.26 -25.85
C VAL A 181 -9.82 -8.65 -25.21
N ALA A 182 -9.90 -8.18 -23.96
CA ALA A 182 -8.79 -7.54 -23.25
C ALA A 182 -7.54 -8.45 -23.05
N SER A 183 -7.67 -9.75 -23.32
CA SER A 183 -6.70 -10.77 -22.98
C SER A 183 -5.39 -10.72 -23.78
N SER A 184 -5.28 -9.95 -24.89
CA SER A 184 -4.11 -9.97 -25.79
C SER A 184 -3.20 -8.74 -25.78
N SER A 185 -3.54 -7.67 -25.04
CA SER A 185 -2.77 -6.43 -25.10
C SER A 185 -1.42 -6.48 -24.36
N PRO A 186 -0.33 -5.93 -24.93
CA PRO A 186 0.93 -5.73 -24.23
C PRO A 186 1.01 -4.44 -23.40
N PHE A 187 -0.07 -3.68 -23.37
CA PHE A 187 -0.12 -2.38 -22.72
C PHE A 187 -0.66 -2.48 -21.29
N TYR A 188 -0.22 -1.54 -20.45
CA TYR A 188 -0.74 -1.28 -19.11
C TYR A 188 -0.71 0.23 -18.82
N ALA A 189 -1.15 0.65 -17.63
CA ALA A 189 -1.17 2.05 -17.22
C ALA A 189 -1.89 2.97 -18.24
N PHE A 190 -3.15 2.63 -18.52
CA PHE A 190 -4.03 3.40 -19.38
C PHE A 190 -4.13 4.83 -18.86
N TRP A 191 -3.75 5.84 -19.63
CA TRP A 191 -3.92 7.25 -19.28
C TRP A 191 -4.84 7.92 -20.30
N PRO A 192 -6.14 8.08 -20.01
CA PRO A 192 -7.06 8.81 -20.88
C PRO A 192 -7.05 10.32 -20.58
N ILE A 193 -7.12 11.15 -21.60
CA ILE A 193 -7.39 12.59 -21.49
C ILE A 193 -8.57 12.94 -22.39
N ILE A 194 -9.64 13.53 -21.83
CA ILE A 194 -10.78 13.98 -22.64
C ILE A 194 -10.38 15.21 -23.44
N ALA A 195 -10.10 15.00 -24.73
CA ALA A 195 -9.54 15.99 -25.62
C ALA A 195 -10.49 17.17 -25.84
N ASP A 196 -11.80 16.92 -25.88
CA ASP A 196 -12.85 17.95 -25.97
C ASP A 196 -12.75 19.02 -24.87
N PHE A 197 -12.16 18.69 -23.73
CA PHE A 197 -12.07 19.61 -22.58
C PHE A 197 -10.77 20.40 -22.52
N ILE A 198 -9.80 20.11 -23.38
CA ILE A 198 -8.50 20.80 -23.36
C ILE A 198 -7.96 21.18 -24.74
N SER A 199 -8.73 20.98 -25.81
CA SER A 199 -8.38 21.41 -27.16
C SER A 199 -9.46 22.29 -27.77
N GLU A 200 -9.05 23.32 -28.49
CA GLU A 200 -9.93 24.20 -29.25
C GLU A 200 -10.07 23.79 -30.72
N ASP A 201 -9.39 22.71 -31.15
CA ASP A 201 -9.33 22.26 -32.54
C ASP A 201 -10.61 21.51 -32.95
N GLN A 202 -11.76 22.21 -32.95
CA GLN A 202 -13.09 21.63 -33.18
C GLN A 202 -13.21 20.89 -34.52
N GLU A 203 -12.54 21.37 -35.57
CA GLU A 203 -12.51 20.68 -36.87
C GLU A 203 -11.82 19.31 -36.76
N GLN A 204 -10.68 19.25 -36.07
CA GLN A 204 -9.92 18.03 -35.88
C GLN A 204 -10.66 17.05 -34.95
N LEU A 205 -11.26 17.55 -33.86
CA LEU A 205 -12.13 16.75 -32.99
C LEU A 205 -13.31 16.15 -33.75
N GLY A 206 -13.97 16.93 -34.61
CA GLY A 206 -15.06 16.43 -35.46
C GLY A 206 -14.61 15.36 -36.46
N LYS A 207 -13.41 15.52 -37.04
CA LYS A 207 -12.79 14.49 -37.90
C LYS A 207 -12.54 13.21 -37.10
N LEU A 208 -11.86 13.29 -35.96
CA LEU A 208 -11.59 12.14 -35.09
C LEU A 208 -12.89 11.44 -34.64
N GLN A 209 -13.93 12.21 -34.32
CA GLN A 209 -15.22 11.64 -33.94
C GLN A 209 -15.88 10.86 -35.08
N SER A 210 -15.73 11.34 -36.32
CA SER A 210 -16.26 10.66 -37.51
C SER A 210 -15.49 9.39 -37.89
N THR A 211 -14.24 9.22 -37.43
CA THR A 211 -13.46 7.99 -37.66
C THR A 211 -13.81 6.87 -36.68
N ILE A 212 -14.43 7.19 -35.54
CA ILE A 212 -14.84 6.19 -34.54
C ILE A 212 -16.06 5.41 -35.04
N SER A 213 -15.88 4.10 -35.15
CA SER A 213 -16.90 3.20 -35.70
C SER A 213 -18.17 3.11 -34.82
N PRO A 214 -19.35 2.82 -35.39
CA PRO A 214 -20.56 2.56 -34.61
C PRO A 214 -20.42 1.40 -33.60
N ASP A 215 -19.61 0.39 -33.93
CA ASP A 215 -19.38 -0.76 -33.07
C ASP A 215 -18.51 -0.41 -31.86
N GLU A 216 -17.52 0.47 -32.03
CA GLU A 216 -16.77 1.05 -30.91
C GLU A 216 -17.74 1.76 -29.97
N TRP A 217 -18.58 2.68 -30.46
CA TRP A 217 -19.58 3.36 -29.61
C TRP A 217 -20.49 2.40 -28.85
N ARG A 218 -20.93 1.30 -29.50
CA ARG A 218 -21.72 0.25 -28.84
C ARG A 218 -20.90 -0.47 -27.76
N ARG A 219 -19.62 -0.74 -28.02
CA ARG A 219 -18.71 -1.38 -27.06
C ARG A 219 -18.52 -0.53 -25.82
N ILE A 220 -18.34 0.78 -25.98
CA ILE A 220 -18.23 1.74 -24.86
C ILE A 220 -19.48 1.71 -23.99
N ASP A 221 -20.67 1.79 -24.61
CA ASP A 221 -21.95 1.74 -23.89
C ASP A 221 -22.15 0.44 -23.11
N LEU A 222 -21.77 -0.71 -23.70
CA LEU A 222 -21.82 -2.01 -23.03
C LEU A 222 -20.89 -2.09 -21.81
N LEU A 223 -19.63 -1.68 -21.96
CA LEU A 223 -18.66 -1.67 -20.86
C LEU A 223 -19.05 -0.66 -19.77
N ALA A 224 -19.58 0.50 -20.17
CA ALA A 224 -20.10 1.52 -19.27
C ALA A 224 -21.30 1.04 -18.44
N LYS A 225 -22.18 0.21 -18.99
CA LYS A 225 -23.30 -0.37 -18.22
C LYS A 225 -22.82 -1.29 -17.11
N GLY A 226 -21.74 -2.06 -17.32
CA GLY A 226 -21.13 -2.89 -16.28
C GLY A 226 -20.55 -2.10 -15.10
N LEU A 227 -20.32 -0.79 -15.27
CA LEU A 227 -19.83 0.08 -14.21
C LEU A 227 -20.91 0.48 -13.20
N ASN A 228 -22.20 0.43 -13.55
CA ASN A 228 -23.29 0.76 -12.63
C ASN A 228 -23.50 -0.32 -11.55
N ASP A 229 -23.09 -1.56 -11.82
CA ASP A 229 -23.30 -2.70 -10.93
C ASP A 229 -22.11 -2.96 -9.98
N SER A 230 -20.99 -2.24 -10.16
CA SER A 230 -19.75 -2.46 -9.44
C SER A 230 -19.40 -1.29 -8.52
N ALA A 231 -18.78 -1.57 -7.37
CA ALA A 231 -18.24 -0.57 -6.44
C ALA A 231 -16.97 0.10 -7.00
N PHE A 232 -17.09 0.66 -8.21
CA PHE A 232 -16.01 1.24 -8.97
C PHE A 232 -15.66 2.64 -8.46
N MET A 233 -14.37 2.93 -8.29
CA MET A 233 -13.89 4.25 -7.92
C MET A 233 -13.43 4.99 -9.17
N PRO A 234 -14.13 6.05 -9.61
CA PRO A 234 -13.73 6.80 -10.79
C PRO A 234 -12.42 7.56 -10.56
N ARG A 235 -11.61 7.68 -11.62
CA ARG A 235 -10.41 8.51 -11.60
C ARG A 235 -10.76 9.99 -11.66
N ASN A 236 -9.81 10.82 -11.30
CA ASN A 236 -9.94 12.25 -11.52
C ASN A 236 -9.96 12.58 -13.02
N LEU A 237 -10.94 13.37 -13.46
CA LEU A 237 -11.07 13.84 -14.84
C LEU A 237 -10.00 14.85 -15.25
N ALA A 238 -9.30 15.47 -14.29
CA ALA A 238 -8.23 16.42 -14.57
C ALA A 238 -7.12 15.75 -15.41
N PRO A 239 -6.73 16.34 -16.57
CA PRO A 239 -5.87 15.70 -17.56
C PRO A 239 -4.57 15.13 -17.01
N PHE A 240 -3.95 15.78 -16.01
CA PHE A 240 -2.70 15.29 -15.45
C PHE A 240 -2.88 14.12 -14.47
N TYR A 241 -4.04 14.04 -13.79
CA TYR A 241 -4.28 13.02 -12.76
C TYR A 241 -5.02 11.78 -13.27
N SER A 242 -5.64 11.86 -14.46
CA SER A 242 -6.38 10.74 -15.04
C SER A 242 -5.54 9.49 -15.32
N GLY A 243 -4.22 9.63 -15.46
CA GLY A 243 -3.27 8.50 -15.59
C GLY A 243 -2.69 7.99 -14.27
N ASN A 244 -2.62 8.85 -13.25
CA ASN A 244 -1.93 8.54 -11.98
C ASN A 244 -2.77 7.73 -10.99
N ALA A 245 -4.10 7.70 -11.16
CA ALA A 245 -5.00 7.08 -10.19
C ALA A 245 -5.14 5.56 -10.32
N GLY A 246 -4.78 4.96 -11.46
CA GLY A 246 -5.07 3.55 -11.72
C GLY A 246 -3.91 2.58 -11.59
N ILE A 247 -2.64 3.02 -11.63
CA ILE A 247 -1.50 2.08 -11.61
C ILE A 247 -1.63 1.20 -10.35
N ALA A 248 -1.78 -0.11 -10.55
CA ALA A 248 -2.02 -1.09 -9.50
C ALA A 248 -1.19 -0.78 -8.26
N ASN A 249 -1.90 -0.64 -7.16
CA ASN A 249 -1.40 -0.16 -5.90
C ASN A 249 -0.10 -0.87 -5.45
N PRO A 250 1.05 -0.18 -5.24
CA PRO A 250 2.02 -0.65 -4.26
C PRO A 250 1.77 -0.04 -2.87
N ALA A 251 0.92 0.97 -2.75
CA ALA A 251 0.48 1.54 -1.48
C ALA A 251 -0.66 2.48 -1.82
N ARG A 252 -1.85 2.32 -1.19
CA ARG A 252 -2.81 3.44 -1.14
C ARG A 252 -1.91 4.60 -0.76
N LYS A 253 -1.95 5.78 -1.42
CA LYS A 253 -1.19 6.92 -0.91
C LYS A 253 -1.47 6.92 0.59
N VAL A 254 -0.46 6.56 1.39
CA VAL A 254 -0.65 6.16 2.81
C VAL A 254 -1.42 7.26 3.54
N ASP A 255 -1.20 8.44 3.00
CA ASP A 255 -1.86 9.71 3.10
C ASP A 255 -3.38 9.78 3.23
N ASP A 256 -4.16 8.85 2.68
CA ASP A 256 -5.63 8.89 2.75
C ASP A 256 -6.25 7.65 3.42
N ILE A 257 -5.42 6.84 4.07
CA ILE A 257 -5.89 5.74 4.91
C ILE A 257 -6.41 6.35 6.22
N ALA A 258 -7.70 6.17 6.48
CA ALA A 258 -8.28 6.42 7.79
C ALA A 258 -8.11 5.18 8.68
N VAL A 259 -7.73 5.39 9.93
CA VAL A 259 -7.68 4.33 10.95
C VAL A 259 -9.03 4.20 11.61
N HIS A 260 -9.62 3.01 11.60
CA HIS A 260 -10.93 2.72 12.15
C HIS A 260 -10.83 1.92 13.45
N MET A 261 -11.38 2.46 14.54
CA MET A 261 -11.50 1.74 15.80
C MET A 261 -12.92 1.80 16.37
N ILE A 262 -13.26 0.78 17.14
CA ILE A 262 -14.55 0.61 17.80
C ILE A 262 -14.32 0.68 19.30
N PHE A 263 -14.90 1.68 19.93
CA PHE A 263 -14.78 2.00 21.34
C PHE A 263 -15.90 1.28 22.08
N LEU A 264 -15.57 0.49 23.10
CA LEU A 264 -16.48 -0.38 23.81
C LEU A 264 -16.90 0.26 25.14
N PHE A 265 -18.18 0.49 25.38
CA PHE A 265 -18.69 1.10 26.61
C PHE A 265 -19.62 0.17 27.37
N ASN A 266 -19.63 0.27 28.70
CA ASN A 266 -20.65 -0.35 29.54
C ASN A 266 -21.78 0.65 29.84
N GLY A 267 -22.99 0.35 29.38
CA GLY A 267 -24.17 1.22 29.48
C GLY A 267 -24.36 2.11 28.26
N GLY A 268 -25.42 2.91 28.26
CA GLY A 268 -25.63 3.92 27.22
C GLY A 268 -24.55 4.99 27.30
N ASN A 269 -23.83 5.20 26.21
CA ASN A 269 -22.86 6.29 26.12
C ASN A 269 -23.62 7.62 26.27
N GLN A 270 -23.43 8.31 27.40
CA GLN A 270 -24.03 9.63 27.67
C GLN A 270 -23.00 10.74 27.51
N THR A 271 -21.90 10.51 26.78
CA THR A 271 -20.89 11.55 26.60
C THR A 271 -21.52 12.72 25.84
N ARG A 272 -21.86 13.79 26.57
CA ARG A 272 -22.39 15.00 25.92
C ARG A 272 -21.25 15.65 25.14
N ALA A 273 -21.60 16.32 24.04
CA ALA A 273 -20.67 17.08 23.22
C ALA A 273 -19.68 17.96 24.04
N ASN A 274 -20.21 18.64 25.06
CA ASN A 274 -19.42 19.52 25.93
C ASN A 274 -18.43 18.76 26.85
N ASP A 275 -18.80 17.53 27.24
CA ASP A 275 -17.94 16.67 28.05
C ASP A 275 -16.78 16.15 27.20
N LEU A 276 -17.06 15.80 25.93
CA LEU A 276 -16.03 15.39 24.97
C LEU A 276 -15.00 16.49 24.75
N LYS A 277 -15.41 17.74 24.49
CA LYS A 277 -14.47 18.87 24.32
C LYS A 277 -13.56 19.05 25.54
N SER A 278 -14.16 19.06 26.74
CA SER A 278 -13.45 19.29 28.00
C SER A 278 -12.45 18.16 28.30
N LEU A 279 -12.84 16.93 28.00
CA LEU A 279 -12.02 15.73 28.14
C LEU A 279 -10.84 15.71 27.17
N LEU A 280 -11.02 16.21 25.95
CA LEU A 280 -9.95 16.32 24.98
C LEU A 280 -8.89 17.33 25.39
N LEU A 281 -9.31 18.49 25.92
CA LEU A 281 -8.40 19.49 26.48
C LEU A 281 -7.55 18.95 27.63
N ALA A 282 -8.11 18.03 28.43
CA ALA A 282 -7.40 17.44 29.56
C ALA A 282 -6.37 16.38 29.16
N ASN A 283 -6.59 15.67 28.04
CA ASN A 283 -5.80 14.49 27.66
C ASN A 283 -4.89 14.71 26.44
N PHE A 284 -5.06 15.81 25.71
CA PHE A 284 -4.21 16.17 24.59
C PHE A 284 -3.40 17.43 24.89
N PRO A 285 -2.08 17.45 24.61
CA PRO A 285 -1.25 18.64 24.77
C PRO A 285 -1.49 19.62 23.61
N THR A 286 -2.74 20.06 23.44
CA THR A 286 -3.17 20.97 22.37
C THR A 286 -3.82 22.21 22.98
N LYS A 287 -3.75 23.34 22.29
CA LYS A 287 -4.44 24.56 22.75
C LYS A 287 -5.93 24.41 22.48
N GLU A 288 -6.75 25.14 23.23
CA GLU A 288 -8.20 25.15 22.98
C GLU A 288 -8.57 25.62 21.58
N SER A 289 -7.75 26.52 21.00
CA SER A 289 -7.88 26.97 19.61
C SER A 289 -7.69 25.86 18.57
N ASP A 290 -7.06 24.75 18.95
CA ASP A 290 -6.74 23.62 18.07
C ASP A 290 -7.84 22.54 18.12
N ILE A 291 -8.91 22.80 18.87
CA ILE A 291 -10.09 21.94 18.97
C ILE A 291 -11.23 22.58 18.19
N ASP A 292 -11.59 21.94 17.08
CA ASP A 292 -12.78 22.31 16.31
C ASP A 292 -13.82 21.20 16.41
N THR A 293 -15.00 21.55 16.90
CA THR A 293 -16.16 20.65 16.95
C THR A 293 -17.17 21.15 15.93
N ASP A 294 -16.84 20.99 14.65
CA ASP A 294 -17.59 21.53 13.52
C ASP A 294 -19.05 21.08 13.52
N THR A 295 -19.32 19.83 13.93
CA THR A 295 -20.69 19.32 13.96
C THR A 295 -20.81 18.13 14.89
N ILE A 296 -21.60 18.29 15.96
CA ILE A 296 -22.03 17.17 16.80
C ILE A 296 -23.55 17.12 16.70
N PHE A 297 -24.06 16.09 16.03
CA PHE A 297 -25.47 15.78 16.04
C PHE A 297 -25.73 14.82 17.20
N GLN A 298 -26.71 15.14 18.05
CA GLN A 298 -27.13 14.28 19.14
C GLN A 298 -28.64 14.05 19.03
N ASN A 299 -29.05 12.79 19.05
CA ASN A 299 -30.45 12.41 19.12
C ASN A 299 -30.65 11.30 20.17
N GLU A 300 -31.87 10.76 20.27
CA GLU A 300 -32.18 9.69 21.22
C GLU A 300 -31.45 8.37 20.94
N GLN A 301 -30.91 8.18 19.73
CA GLN A 301 -30.23 6.96 19.29
C GLN A 301 -28.70 7.03 19.46
N GLY A 302 -28.14 8.22 19.73
CA GLY A 302 -26.72 8.44 19.98
C GLY A 302 -26.23 9.81 19.51
N ALA A 303 -24.92 10.03 19.63
CA ALA A 303 -24.23 11.16 19.04
C ALA A 303 -23.36 10.76 17.85
N GLY A 304 -23.11 11.70 16.94
CA GLY A 304 -22.13 11.54 15.88
C GLY A 304 -21.60 12.90 15.46
N GLY A 305 -20.39 12.94 14.94
CA GLY A 305 -19.80 14.22 14.58
C GLY A 305 -18.39 14.16 14.04
N PHE A 306 -17.89 15.37 13.81
CA PHE A 306 -16.51 15.64 13.45
C PHE A 306 -15.82 16.39 14.57
N LEU A 307 -14.58 15.99 14.82
CA LEU A 307 -13.72 16.57 15.83
C LEU A 307 -12.33 16.74 15.23
N ARG A 308 -11.87 17.99 15.14
CA ARG A 308 -10.47 18.29 14.85
C ARG A 308 -9.73 18.52 16.15
N LEU A 309 -8.59 17.87 16.33
CA LEU A 309 -7.79 17.97 17.55
C LEU A 309 -6.31 17.81 17.23
N GLY A 310 -5.50 18.86 17.42
CA GLY A 310 -4.05 18.78 17.22
C GLY A 310 -3.65 18.35 15.79
N GLY A 311 -4.44 18.74 14.79
CA GLY A 311 -4.26 18.35 13.40
C GLY A 311 -4.80 16.96 13.02
N PHE A 312 -5.43 16.24 13.95
CA PHE A 312 -6.18 15.02 13.67
C PHE A 312 -7.65 15.36 13.40
N ASP A 313 -8.20 14.79 12.34
CA ASP A 313 -9.61 14.85 11.99
C ASP A 313 -10.27 13.52 12.36
N PHE A 314 -10.98 13.52 13.49
CA PHE A 314 -11.78 12.40 13.95
C PHE A 314 -13.21 12.55 13.43
N GLN A 315 -13.75 11.46 12.92
CA GLN A 315 -15.17 11.30 12.66
C GLN A 315 -15.66 10.15 13.53
N PHE A 316 -16.74 10.35 14.26
CA PHE A 316 -17.28 9.33 15.15
C PHE A 316 -18.79 9.20 15.05
N LEU A 317 -19.27 8.00 15.37
CA LEU A 317 -20.69 7.65 15.45
C LEU A 317 -20.91 6.71 16.63
N GLU A 318 -21.77 7.11 17.55
CA GLU A 318 -22.22 6.27 18.65
C GLU A 318 -23.32 5.32 18.20
N ILE A 319 -23.28 4.13 18.77
CA ILE A 319 -24.24 3.05 18.54
C ILE A 319 -24.70 2.60 19.91
N GLY A 320 -25.93 2.95 20.28
CA GLY A 320 -26.52 2.65 21.59
C GLY A 320 -26.85 1.17 21.85
N HIS A 321 -26.34 0.25 21.03
CA HIS A 321 -26.55 -1.19 21.16
C HIS A 321 -25.29 -1.97 20.78
N THR A 322 -25.31 -3.28 21.02
CA THR A 322 -24.21 -4.16 20.65
C THR A 322 -24.08 -4.31 19.14
N ALA A 323 -22.87 -4.13 18.61
CA ALA A 323 -22.58 -4.41 17.21
C ALA A 323 -22.26 -5.90 17.04
N PRO A 324 -22.80 -6.57 16.01
CA PRO A 324 -22.56 -8.00 15.81
C PRO A 324 -21.09 -8.27 15.47
N GLY A 325 -20.58 -9.43 15.89
CA GLY A 325 -19.25 -9.93 15.53
C GLY A 325 -18.09 -9.44 16.40
N LEU A 326 -18.28 -8.45 17.27
CA LEU A 326 -17.20 -7.92 18.12
C LEU A 326 -16.64 -8.94 19.12
N ASP A 327 -17.51 -9.78 19.69
CA ASP A 327 -17.10 -10.79 20.66
C ASP A 327 -16.10 -11.79 20.09
N SER A 328 -16.17 -12.06 18.79
CA SER A 328 -15.20 -12.92 18.11
C SER A 328 -13.79 -12.29 18.08
N MET A 329 -13.69 -10.96 17.92
CA MET A 329 -12.43 -10.23 17.96
C MET A 329 -11.87 -10.16 19.38
N ILE A 330 -12.73 -9.96 20.38
CA ILE A 330 -12.36 -10.01 21.80
C ILE A 330 -11.84 -11.42 22.16
N GLN A 331 -12.52 -12.47 21.71
CA GLN A 331 -12.18 -13.85 22.06
C GLN A 331 -10.80 -14.29 21.54
N VAL A 332 -10.37 -13.82 20.38
CA VAL A 332 -9.07 -14.18 19.80
C VAL A 332 -7.90 -13.35 20.34
N SER A 333 -8.18 -12.35 21.19
CA SER A 333 -7.16 -11.49 21.76
C SER A 333 -6.38 -12.19 22.88
N ALA A 334 -5.06 -11.96 22.92
CA ALA A 334 -4.14 -12.58 23.87
C ALA A 334 -4.12 -11.89 25.26
N TYR A 335 -5.29 -11.53 25.81
CA TYR A 335 -5.40 -10.94 27.14
C TYR A 335 -5.78 -11.98 28.22
N PRO A 336 -5.48 -11.71 29.50
CA PRO A 336 -6.02 -12.47 30.61
C PRO A 336 -7.55 -12.55 30.55
N ALA A 337 -8.12 -13.66 31.03
CA ALA A 337 -9.56 -13.91 30.98
C ALA A 337 -10.39 -12.83 31.68
N GLU A 338 -9.87 -12.24 32.76
CA GLU A 338 -10.50 -11.13 33.49
C GLU A 338 -10.68 -9.88 32.62
N ASP A 339 -9.64 -9.48 31.88
CA ASP A 339 -9.68 -8.32 30.99
C ASP A 339 -10.66 -8.58 29.82
N LEU A 340 -10.68 -9.81 29.29
CA LEU A 340 -11.64 -10.20 28.25
C LEU A 340 -13.07 -10.22 28.75
N GLN A 341 -13.31 -10.65 29.99
CA GLN A 341 -14.64 -10.66 30.59
C GLN A 341 -15.16 -9.24 30.79
N GLU A 342 -14.30 -8.33 31.21
CA GLU A 342 -14.64 -6.91 31.31
C GLU A 342 -15.01 -6.33 29.95
N LEU A 343 -14.20 -6.56 28.91
CA LEU A 343 -14.49 -6.08 27.56
C LEU A 343 -15.83 -6.59 27.04
N ARG A 344 -16.17 -7.87 27.31
CA ARG A 344 -17.46 -8.50 26.93
C ARG A 344 -18.67 -7.93 27.66
N ALA A 345 -18.48 -7.12 28.70
CA ALA A 345 -19.58 -6.40 29.36
C ALA A 345 -20.02 -5.14 28.57
N HIS A 346 -19.47 -4.93 27.37
CA HIS A 346 -19.89 -3.85 26.48
C HIS A 346 -21.39 -3.96 26.15
N SER A 347 -22.06 -2.82 26.04
CA SER A 347 -23.47 -2.73 25.65
C SER A 347 -23.76 -1.56 24.72
N SER A 348 -22.81 -0.65 24.53
CA SER A 348 -22.83 0.37 23.50
C SER A 348 -21.43 0.59 22.91
N HIS A 349 -21.40 1.24 21.75
CA HIS A 349 -20.20 1.42 20.96
C HIS A 349 -20.04 2.85 20.47
N MET A 350 -18.81 3.24 20.18
CA MET A 350 -18.54 4.38 19.30
C MET A 350 -17.60 3.93 18.20
N VAL A 351 -18.05 4.01 16.95
CA VAL A 351 -17.21 3.80 15.78
C VAL A 351 -16.51 5.11 15.51
N CYS A 352 -15.18 5.10 15.54
CA CYS A 352 -14.38 6.29 15.32
C CYS A 352 -13.36 6.03 14.21
N SER A 353 -13.25 6.98 13.30
CA SER A 353 -12.26 7.00 12.24
C SER A 353 -11.39 8.24 12.39
N CYS A 354 -10.09 8.08 12.35
CA CYS A 354 -9.14 9.19 12.40
C CYS A 354 -8.47 9.35 11.05
N ARG A 355 -8.41 10.60 10.58
CA ARG A 355 -7.55 11.05 9.50
C ARG A 355 -6.54 12.02 10.11
N HIS A 356 -5.30 11.96 9.66
CA HIS A 356 -4.27 12.97 9.94
C HIS A 356 -3.79 13.47 8.58
N PRO A 357 -3.14 14.65 8.46
CA PRO A 357 -2.45 15.00 7.25
C PRO A 357 -1.61 13.83 6.72
N PRO A 358 -1.52 13.73 5.39
CA PRO A 358 -0.85 12.67 4.66
C PRO A 358 0.38 12.05 5.34
N GLY A 359 0.37 10.72 5.59
CA GLY A 359 1.59 9.92 5.68
C GLY A 359 2.00 9.38 7.07
N ARG A 360 1.12 9.41 8.09
CA ARG A 360 1.47 8.95 9.45
C ARG A 360 0.38 8.14 10.15
N ILE A 361 0.14 6.91 9.67
CA ILE A 361 -0.82 5.96 10.30
C ILE A 361 -0.50 5.70 11.77
N LYS A 362 0.79 5.66 12.13
CA LYS A 362 1.27 5.66 13.51
C LYS A 362 0.58 6.74 14.35
N ASP A 363 0.66 7.97 13.88
CA ASP A 363 0.17 9.13 14.60
C ASP A 363 -1.36 9.06 14.70
N GLN A 364 -2.05 8.59 13.66
CA GLN A 364 -3.51 8.36 13.70
C GLN A 364 -3.89 7.33 14.78
N ILE A 365 -3.18 6.20 14.84
CA ILE A 365 -3.42 5.16 15.85
C ILE A 365 -3.15 5.68 17.26
N LEU A 366 -2.04 6.38 17.48
CA LEU A 366 -1.70 6.98 18.78
C LEU A 366 -2.72 8.05 19.18
N GLY A 367 -3.17 8.88 18.22
CA GLY A 367 -4.23 9.85 18.43
C GLY A 367 -5.53 9.19 18.89
N MET A 368 -5.92 8.09 18.24
CA MET A 368 -7.09 7.29 18.62
C MET A 368 -6.97 6.65 19.99
N ILE A 369 -5.79 6.14 20.35
CA ILE A 369 -5.55 5.54 21.67
C ILE A 369 -5.57 6.59 22.79
N ARG A 370 -5.02 7.78 22.55
CA ARG A 370 -5.11 8.91 23.49
C ARG A 370 -6.55 9.39 23.67
N LEU A 371 -7.30 9.48 22.57
CA LEU A 371 -8.74 9.79 22.60
C LEU A 371 -9.49 8.76 23.45
N ALA A 372 -9.24 7.48 23.20
CA ALA A 372 -9.83 6.39 23.96
C ALA A 372 -9.44 6.40 25.45
N HIS A 373 -8.17 6.60 25.77
CA HIS A 373 -7.73 6.67 27.16
C HIS A 373 -8.45 7.79 27.92
N GLY A 374 -8.60 8.96 27.29
CA GLY A 374 -9.37 10.07 27.86
C GLY A 374 -10.81 9.71 28.20
N LEU A 375 -11.42 8.78 27.46
CA LEU A 375 -12.82 8.32 27.64
C LEU A 375 -12.98 7.21 28.70
N VAL A 376 -11.89 6.69 29.28
CA VAL A 376 -11.96 5.66 30.34
C VAL A 376 -12.78 6.10 31.56
N PRO A 377 -12.63 7.32 32.10
CA PRO A 377 -13.48 7.82 33.19
C PRO A 377 -14.97 7.89 32.85
N HIS A 378 -15.33 7.84 31.56
CA HIS A 378 -16.70 7.91 31.04
C HIS A 378 -17.26 6.53 30.67
N GLY A 379 -16.68 5.46 31.22
CA GLY A 379 -17.22 4.10 31.08
C GLY A 379 -16.69 3.33 29.87
N LEU A 380 -15.66 3.83 29.18
CA LEU A 380 -14.97 3.06 28.16
C LEU A 380 -14.25 1.85 28.79
N LEU A 381 -14.56 0.66 28.31
CA LEU A 381 -13.96 -0.63 28.71
C LEU A 381 -12.72 -0.96 27.88
N GLY A 382 -12.67 -0.48 26.65
CA GLY A 382 -11.53 -0.70 25.75
C GLY A 382 -11.85 -0.33 24.31
N VAL A 383 -10.93 -0.69 23.42
CA VAL A 383 -11.02 -0.37 22.00
C VAL A 383 -10.66 -1.57 21.15
N ILE A 384 -11.34 -1.74 20.04
CA ILE A 384 -10.99 -2.71 18.99
C ILE A 384 -10.49 -1.94 17.77
N HIS A 385 -9.25 -2.18 17.37
CA HIS A 385 -8.75 -1.77 16.06
C HIS A 385 -9.29 -2.73 15.01
N SER A 386 -10.30 -2.28 14.26
CA SER A 386 -11.10 -3.14 13.38
C SER A 386 -10.27 -3.78 12.25
N ASP A 387 -9.36 -3.04 11.64
CA ASP A 387 -8.49 -3.54 10.57
C ASP A 387 -7.49 -4.61 11.02
N SER A 388 -7.00 -4.51 12.26
CA SER A 388 -5.98 -5.43 12.79
C SER A 388 -6.51 -6.46 13.76
N TYR A 389 -7.79 -6.41 14.10
CA TYR A 389 -8.44 -7.26 15.12
C TYR A 389 -7.75 -7.14 16.50
N GLN A 390 -6.97 -6.07 16.70
CA GLN A 390 -6.26 -5.85 17.94
C GLN A 390 -7.20 -5.18 18.95
N VAL A 391 -7.23 -5.72 20.16
CA VAL A 391 -7.99 -5.13 21.26
C VAL A 391 -7.05 -4.41 22.22
N PHE A 392 -7.52 -3.31 22.80
CA PHE A 392 -6.82 -2.51 23.80
C PHE A 392 -7.72 -2.42 25.04
N SER A 393 -7.34 -3.08 26.13
CA SER A 393 -8.01 -2.93 27.43
C SER A 393 -7.70 -1.57 28.05
N ARG A 394 -8.47 -1.14 29.06
CA ARG A 394 -8.18 0.10 29.82
C ARG A 394 -6.72 0.19 30.29
N LYS A 395 -6.19 -0.92 30.82
CA LYS A 395 -4.80 -1.03 31.27
C LYS A 395 -3.83 -0.73 30.11
N MET A 396 -4.08 -1.30 28.94
CA MET A 396 -3.23 -1.11 27.76
C MET A 396 -3.35 0.30 27.17
N LEU A 397 -4.56 0.87 27.14
CA LEU A 397 -4.80 2.26 26.71
C LEU A 397 -3.99 3.23 27.57
N LYS A 398 -4.02 3.05 28.89
CA LYS A 398 -3.23 3.85 29.83
C LYS A 398 -1.74 3.76 29.53
N ILE A 399 -1.19 2.54 29.51
CA ILE A 399 0.24 2.31 29.23
C ILE A 399 0.66 2.94 27.90
N THR A 400 -0.10 2.68 26.83
CA THR A 400 0.22 3.14 25.48
C THR A 400 0.10 4.66 25.32
N SER A 401 -0.81 5.30 26.05
CA SER A 401 -1.02 6.74 25.98
C SER A 401 -0.04 7.56 26.84
N GLU A 402 0.38 7.02 27.99
CA GLU A 402 1.20 7.73 28.98
C GLU A 402 2.70 7.48 28.82
N ASP A 403 3.13 6.32 28.30
CA ASP A 403 4.54 5.97 28.20
C ASP A 403 5.22 6.62 26.96
N PRO A 404 6.12 7.60 27.16
CA PRO A 404 6.83 8.23 26.04
C PRO A 404 7.68 7.23 25.28
N ALA A 405 8.20 6.19 25.95
CA ALA A 405 9.02 5.17 25.30
C ALA A 405 8.21 4.41 24.23
N ILE A 406 6.90 4.23 24.41
CA ILE A 406 6.06 3.57 23.39
C ILE A 406 5.90 4.47 22.16
N SER A 407 5.76 5.78 22.35
CA SER A 407 5.73 6.77 21.26
C SER A 407 7.07 6.83 20.53
N ASP A 408 8.18 6.81 21.27
CA ASP A 408 9.54 6.94 20.75
C ASP A 408 10.05 5.68 20.06
N HIS A 409 9.73 4.49 20.59
CA HIS A 409 10.15 3.20 20.03
C HIS A 409 9.17 2.65 18.99
N PHE A 410 8.11 3.41 18.67
CA PHE A 410 7.10 2.98 17.71
C PHE A 410 7.70 2.69 16.33
N ASP A 411 8.76 3.38 15.92
CA ASP A 411 9.38 3.13 14.61
C ASP A 411 10.08 1.76 14.56
N ALA A 412 10.45 1.21 15.73
CA ALA A 412 11.07 -0.11 15.86
C ALA A 412 10.08 -1.22 16.27
N MET A 413 9.02 -0.89 17.02
CA MET A 413 8.11 -1.86 17.65
C MET A 413 6.63 -1.61 17.36
N GLY A 414 6.28 -0.40 16.93
CA GLY A 414 4.90 0.05 16.78
C GLY A 414 4.11 -0.83 15.82
N PHE A 415 4.70 -1.24 14.71
CA PHE A 415 4.04 -2.20 13.82
C PHE A 415 3.58 -3.48 14.55
N LEU A 416 4.43 -4.08 15.39
CA LEU A 416 4.09 -5.28 16.15
C LEU A 416 3.02 -5.04 17.23
N LEU A 417 2.86 -3.79 17.68
CA LEU A 417 1.83 -3.39 18.63
C LEU A 417 0.45 -3.21 17.94
N PHE A 418 0.42 -2.92 16.64
CA PHE A 418 -0.82 -2.60 15.92
C PHE A 418 -1.24 -3.60 14.87
N THR A 419 -0.42 -4.61 14.59
CA THR A 419 -0.84 -5.78 13.82
C THR A 419 -1.06 -6.94 14.77
N SER A 420 -2.25 -7.52 14.75
CA SER A 420 -2.54 -8.68 15.60
C SER A 420 -2.13 -9.96 14.89
N LYS A 421 -1.59 -10.92 15.65
CA LYS A 421 -1.36 -12.30 15.21
C LYS A 421 -2.55 -13.12 15.68
N VAL A 422 -3.54 -13.28 14.81
CA VAL A 422 -4.82 -13.90 15.11
C VAL A 422 -4.78 -15.39 14.79
N PRO A 423 -4.99 -16.28 15.78
CA PRO A 423 -5.12 -17.71 15.53
C PRO A 423 -6.52 -18.05 14.99
N PHE A 424 -6.58 -18.75 13.86
CA PHE A 424 -7.80 -19.29 13.29
C PHE A 424 -7.78 -20.81 13.40
N GLN A 425 -8.77 -21.39 14.08
CA GLN A 425 -8.92 -22.83 14.20
C GLN A 425 -9.57 -23.41 12.94
N VAL A 426 -9.00 -24.50 12.42
CA VAL A 426 -9.56 -25.30 11.33
C VAL A 426 -9.50 -26.78 11.68
N GLU A 427 -10.26 -27.62 10.98
CA GLU A 427 -10.43 -29.04 11.31
C GLU A 427 -9.10 -29.80 11.50
N ASN A 428 -8.08 -29.44 10.71
CA ASN A 428 -6.78 -30.13 10.68
C ASN A 428 -5.58 -29.24 11.10
N GLY A 429 -5.80 -28.23 11.94
CA GLY A 429 -4.72 -27.41 12.48
C GLY A 429 -5.14 -25.98 12.80
N LYS A 430 -4.14 -25.09 12.85
CA LYS A 430 -4.35 -23.66 13.11
C LYS A 430 -3.68 -22.84 12.03
N PHE A 431 -4.34 -21.79 11.59
CA PHE A 431 -3.66 -20.71 10.90
C PHE A 431 -3.29 -19.65 11.92
N LEU A 432 -2.09 -19.10 11.80
CA LEU A 432 -1.72 -17.85 12.46
C LEU A 432 -1.63 -16.79 11.37
N ALA A 433 -2.54 -15.82 11.42
CA ALA A 433 -2.58 -14.75 10.43
C ALA A 433 -2.27 -13.41 11.08
N THR A 434 -1.48 -12.58 10.41
CA THR A 434 -1.43 -11.17 10.76
C THR A 434 -2.65 -10.44 10.20
N LYS A 435 -3.05 -9.36 10.86
CA LYS A 435 -4.12 -8.48 10.43
C LYS A 435 -3.68 -7.03 10.58
N GLY A 436 -4.13 -6.17 9.66
CA GLY A 436 -3.86 -4.73 9.67
C GLY A 436 -2.55 -4.33 8.98
N ASN A 437 -1.82 -5.29 8.39
CA ASN A 437 -0.56 -5.01 7.71
C ASN A 437 -0.72 -4.05 6.52
N HIS A 438 -1.88 -4.13 5.86
CA HIS A 438 -2.21 -3.32 4.69
C HIS A 438 -2.23 -1.81 4.98
N LEU A 439 -2.46 -1.42 6.24
CA LEU A 439 -2.32 -0.03 6.67
C LEU A 439 -0.91 0.46 6.38
N PHE A 440 0.10 -0.37 6.61
CA PHE A 440 1.51 -0.06 6.40
C PHE A 440 2.00 -0.41 4.97
N GLY A 441 1.08 -0.66 4.03
CA GLY A 441 1.44 -0.98 2.64
C GLY A 441 2.10 -2.35 2.45
N ILE A 442 1.94 -3.26 3.41
CA ILE A 442 2.52 -4.61 3.34
C ILE A 442 1.41 -5.68 3.46
N PRO A 443 1.60 -6.87 2.86
CA PRO A 443 0.58 -7.92 2.88
C PRO A 443 0.37 -8.49 4.28
N ASP A 444 -0.86 -8.89 4.58
CA ASP A 444 -1.13 -9.79 5.70
C ASP A 444 -0.45 -11.15 5.43
N LEU A 445 0.11 -11.77 6.46
CA LEU A 445 0.84 -13.03 6.38
C LEU A 445 0.06 -14.11 7.10
N VAL A 446 -0.01 -15.30 6.51
CA VAL A 446 -0.69 -16.46 7.08
C VAL A 446 0.28 -17.63 7.13
N ILE A 447 0.54 -18.19 8.30
CA ILE A 447 1.26 -19.46 8.44
C ILE A 447 0.28 -20.55 8.82
N TRP A 448 0.31 -21.67 8.11
CA TRP A 448 -0.39 -22.88 8.53
C TRP A 448 0.47 -23.68 9.51
N ASP A 449 -0.04 -23.91 10.71
CA ASP A 449 0.54 -24.81 11.71
C ASP A 449 -0.38 -26.02 11.93
N ASN A 450 0.04 -27.17 11.42
CA ASN A 450 -0.59 -28.46 11.67
C ASN A 450 0.00 -29.18 12.91
N GLY A 451 0.63 -28.44 13.82
CA GLY A 451 1.29 -28.95 15.02
C GLY A 451 2.77 -29.30 14.83
N ARG A 452 3.31 -29.16 13.60
CA ARG A 452 4.74 -29.39 13.32
C ARG A 452 5.61 -28.19 13.66
N ILE A 453 5.07 -26.98 13.54
CA ILE A 453 5.83 -25.75 13.74
C ILE A 453 5.69 -25.29 15.19
N GLY A 454 4.46 -25.30 15.71
CA GLY A 454 4.11 -24.71 16.99
C GLY A 454 3.84 -23.21 16.86
N LEU A 455 2.81 -22.73 17.56
CA LEU A 455 2.33 -21.34 17.47
C LEU A 455 3.41 -20.30 17.78
N GLU A 456 4.26 -20.57 18.77
CA GLU A 456 5.36 -19.67 19.17
C GLU A 456 6.39 -19.52 18.06
N ALA A 457 6.81 -20.63 17.43
CA ALA A 457 7.76 -20.58 16.32
C ALA A 457 7.16 -19.93 15.07
N ALA A 458 5.85 -20.15 14.80
CA ALA A 458 5.14 -19.44 13.73
C ALA A 458 5.09 -17.93 14.00
N ALA A 459 4.76 -17.52 15.22
CA ALA A 459 4.71 -16.12 15.62
C ALA A 459 6.08 -15.45 15.47
N LYS A 460 7.15 -16.11 15.91
CA LYS A 460 8.52 -15.63 15.77
C LYS A 460 8.95 -15.51 14.31
N ALA A 461 8.55 -16.48 13.46
CA ALA A 461 8.82 -16.43 12.04
C ALA A 461 8.12 -15.23 11.38
N ILE A 462 6.85 -15.00 11.70
CA ILE A 462 6.11 -13.80 11.29
C ILE A 462 6.86 -12.55 11.72
N ASP A 463 7.26 -12.43 12.99
CA ASP A 463 7.93 -11.23 13.50
C ASP A 463 9.22 -10.91 12.73
N ASN A 464 10.01 -11.93 12.40
CA ASN A 464 11.23 -11.77 11.61
C ASN A 464 10.93 -11.33 10.17
N ILE A 465 9.90 -11.90 9.53
CA ILE A 465 9.48 -11.52 8.17
C ILE A 465 8.93 -10.09 8.17
N MET A 466 8.11 -9.74 9.15
CA MET A 466 7.55 -8.40 9.27
C MET A 466 8.66 -7.34 9.42
N LYS A 467 9.66 -7.58 10.27
CA LYS A 467 10.83 -6.68 10.41
C LYS A 467 11.55 -6.47 9.07
N TYR A 468 11.67 -7.52 8.27
CA TYR A 468 12.27 -7.43 6.94
C TYR A 468 11.43 -6.58 5.98
N LEU A 469 10.11 -6.81 5.94
CA LEU A 469 9.16 -6.04 5.12
C LEU A 469 9.13 -4.55 5.48
N ILE A 470 9.14 -4.23 6.77
CA ILE A 470 9.17 -2.84 7.27
C ILE A 470 10.46 -2.12 6.84
N GLY A 471 11.57 -2.85 6.73
CA GLY A 471 12.82 -2.32 6.17
C GLY A 471 12.76 -1.96 4.68
N GLY A 472 11.58 -2.05 4.04
CA GLY A 472 11.34 -1.74 2.64
C GLY A 472 11.45 -2.96 1.72
N ALA A 473 11.70 -4.16 2.26
CA ALA A 473 11.70 -5.37 1.47
C ALA A 473 10.28 -5.70 0.98
N ARG A 474 10.21 -6.43 -0.14
CA ARG A 474 8.94 -6.84 -0.74
C ARG A 474 8.88 -8.36 -0.87
N ILE A 475 7.72 -8.92 -0.57
CA ILE A 475 7.42 -10.33 -0.77
C ILE A 475 6.23 -10.43 -1.72
N GLN A 476 6.34 -11.32 -2.70
CA GLN A 476 5.29 -11.63 -3.67
C GLN A 476 5.05 -13.14 -3.70
N PRO A 477 3.91 -13.60 -4.22
CA PRO A 477 3.69 -15.01 -4.50
C PRO A 477 4.82 -15.61 -5.35
N GLY A 478 5.30 -16.79 -4.98
CA GLY A 478 6.44 -17.47 -5.59
C GLY A 478 7.78 -17.20 -4.90
N HIS A 479 7.89 -16.16 -4.06
CA HIS A 479 9.14 -15.88 -3.34
C HIS A 479 9.40 -16.89 -2.23
N THR A 480 10.66 -17.32 -2.09
CA THR A 480 11.13 -18.09 -0.94
C THR A 480 11.87 -17.21 0.05
N MET A 481 11.71 -17.48 1.35
CA MET A 481 12.39 -16.78 2.42
C MET A 481 12.96 -17.76 3.44
N ASN A 482 14.21 -17.54 3.83
CA ASN A 482 14.85 -18.28 4.91
C ASN A 482 14.70 -17.49 6.20
N VAL A 483 13.97 -18.07 7.16
CA VAL A 483 13.72 -17.47 8.47
C VAL A 483 14.24 -18.44 9.51
N GLU A 484 15.35 -18.06 10.13
CA GLU A 484 16.13 -18.94 11.01
C GLU A 484 16.55 -20.21 10.25
N ASN A 485 16.15 -21.39 10.73
CA ASN A 485 16.52 -22.69 10.15
C ASN A 485 15.43 -23.27 9.23
N ARG A 486 14.51 -22.44 8.73
CA ARG A 486 13.36 -22.87 7.92
C ARG A 486 13.21 -22.02 6.67
N THR A 487 12.82 -22.67 5.59
CA THR A 487 12.46 -22.01 4.33
C THR A 487 10.94 -21.94 4.21
N TYR A 488 10.41 -20.80 3.83
CA TYR A 488 8.98 -20.60 3.53
C TYR A 488 8.83 -20.18 2.07
N LEU A 489 7.81 -20.68 1.39
CA LEU A 489 7.34 -20.20 0.10
C LEU A 489 6.10 -19.33 0.32
N ALA A 490 6.12 -18.11 -0.21
CA ALA A 490 4.96 -17.24 -0.23
C ALA A 490 4.03 -17.63 -1.38
N GLU A 491 2.75 -17.80 -1.10
CA GLU A 491 1.69 -18.14 -2.04
C GLU A 491 0.52 -17.16 -1.85
N VAL A 492 -0.33 -16.97 -2.87
CA VAL A 492 -1.58 -16.23 -2.66
C VAL A 492 -2.45 -17.06 -1.72
N ALA A 493 -3.01 -16.44 -0.67
CA ALA A 493 -3.95 -17.13 0.19
C ALA A 493 -5.16 -17.60 -0.64
N PRO A 494 -5.48 -18.92 -0.64
CA PRO A 494 -6.51 -19.47 -1.52
C PRO A 494 -7.91 -19.00 -1.08
N ALA A 495 -8.89 -19.08 -1.98
CA ALA A 495 -10.22 -18.48 -1.79
C ALA A 495 -10.98 -19.07 -0.60
N GLU A 496 -10.72 -20.34 -0.27
CA GLU A 496 -11.27 -21.05 0.88
C GLU A 496 -10.87 -20.43 2.21
N LEU A 497 -9.82 -19.60 2.24
CA LEU A 497 -9.40 -18.81 3.41
C LEU A 497 -10.06 -17.42 3.44
N ALA A 498 -11.22 -17.24 2.81
CA ALA A 498 -11.94 -15.96 2.78
C ALA A 498 -12.10 -15.29 4.16
N ALA A 499 -12.36 -16.08 5.21
CA ALA A 499 -12.46 -15.58 6.58
C ALA A 499 -11.14 -15.03 7.17
N ILE A 500 -10.00 -15.46 6.64
CA ILE A 500 -8.65 -15.08 7.09
C ILE A 500 -8.13 -13.90 6.26
N ARG A 501 -8.66 -13.65 5.06
CA ARG A 501 -8.21 -12.55 4.20
C ARG A 501 -8.53 -11.19 4.84
N GLY A 502 -7.59 -10.27 4.74
CA GLY A 502 -7.79 -8.88 5.10
C GLY A 502 -8.29 -8.07 3.90
N PRO A 503 -8.54 -6.76 4.07
CA PRO A 503 -8.88 -5.86 2.96
C PRO A 503 -7.70 -5.61 2.00
N GLY A 504 -6.47 -5.92 2.41
CA GLY A 504 -5.29 -5.90 1.56
C GLY A 504 -4.92 -7.27 0.98
N GLN A 505 -3.72 -7.35 0.40
CA GLN A 505 -3.16 -8.64 -0.03
C GLN A 505 -2.89 -9.53 1.19
N THR A 506 -3.19 -10.83 1.07
CA THR A 506 -2.87 -11.83 2.09
C THR A 506 -2.02 -12.94 1.46
N LEU A 507 -0.85 -13.21 2.04
CA LEU A 507 0.09 -14.22 1.59
C LEU A 507 0.10 -15.42 2.54
N LEU A 508 -0.07 -16.62 1.99
CA LEU A 508 0.13 -17.88 2.68
C LEU A 508 1.62 -18.23 2.64
N LEU A 509 2.22 -18.44 3.80
CA LEU A 509 3.62 -18.82 3.98
C LEU A 509 3.69 -20.32 4.26
N ARG A 510 3.98 -21.10 3.23
CA ARG A 510 4.06 -22.55 3.32
C ARG A 510 5.50 -22.96 3.67
N PRO A 511 5.74 -23.71 4.75
CA PRO A 511 7.06 -24.26 5.02
C PRO A 511 7.47 -25.22 3.89
N VAL A 512 8.69 -25.07 3.41
CA VAL A 512 9.31 -25.94 2.42
C VAL A 512 10.45 -26.68 3.10
N ASP A 513 10.47 -27.99 2.97
CA ASP A 513 11.62 -28.78 3.39
C ASP A 513 12.73 -28.59 2.35
N PRO A 514 13.86 -27.94 2.67
CA PRO A 514 14.94 -27.73 1.72
C PRO A 514 15.57 -29.05 1.24
N THR A 515 15.33 -30.16 1.94
CA THR A 515 15.81 -31.50 1.58
C THR A 515 14.82 -32.29 0.73
N ALA A 516 13.55 -31.88 0.68
CA ALA A 516 12.57 -32.46 -0.22
C ALA A 516 12.89 -32.00 -1.65
N GLN A 517 13.64 -32.83 -2.39
CA GLN A 517 13.84 -32.62 -3.82
C GLN A 517 12.46 -32.38 -4.47
N PRO A 518 12.31 -31.37 -5.33
CA PRO A 518 11.08 -31.20 -6.09
C PRO A 518 10.86 -32.50 -6.85
N ASN A 519 9.75 -33.19 -6.58
CA ASN A 519 9.37 -34.35 -7.37
C ASN A 519 9.36 -33.90 -8.83
N PRO A 520 10.19 -34.48 -9.71
CA PRO A 520 10.17 -34.11 -11.12
C PRO A 520 8.74 -34.33 -11.62
N PRO A 521 8.20 -33.41 -12.44
CA PRO A 521 6.82 -33.51 -12.93
C PRO A 521 6.66 -34.87 -13.59
N HIS A 522 5.67 -35.63 -13.10
CA HIS A 522 5.34 -37.00 -13.48
C HIS A 522 5.93 -37.44 -14.82
N ALA A 523 7.08 -38.11 -14.77
CA ALA A 523 7.58 -38.86 -15.91
C ALA A 523 6.50 -39.89 -16.27
N ARG A 524 5.77 -39.63 -17.36
CA ARG A 524 4.85 -40.59 -17.97
C ARG A 524 5.57 -41.93 -18.04
N ARG A 525 5.01 -42.94 -17.36
CA ARG A 525 5.43 -44.34 -17.41
C ARG A 525 5.50 -44.77 -18.88
N SER A 526 6.69 -44.66 -19.46
CA SER A 526 7.06 -45.33 -20.70
C SER A 526 7.52 -46.74 -20.30
N THR A 527 6.66 -47.71 -20.56
CA THR A 527 6.99 -49.12 -20.56
C THR A 527 8.03 -49.39 -21.66
N LYS A 528 9.31 -49.54 -21.30
CA LYS A 528 10.24 -50.26 -22.18
C LYS A 528 11.30 -51.04 -21.40
N ARG A 529 11.26 -52.34 -21.68
CA ARG A 529 12.19 -53.42 -21.33
C ARG A 529 13.65 -53.04 -21.58
N GLY A 530 14.49 -53.40 -20.61
CA GLY A 530 15.79 -54.04 -20.77
C GLY A 530 16.93 -53.23 -21.41
N ASN A 531 17.99 -52.97 -20.64
CA ASN A 531 19.23 -53.74 -20.81
C ASN A 531 20.20 -53.52 -19.65
N ALA A 532 20.91 -54.58 -19.28
CA ALA A 532 21.96 -54.60 -18.29
C ALA A 532 23.22 -53.87 -18.79
N GLY A 533 23.81 -53.03 -17.94
CA GLY A 533 24.99 -52.22 -18.30
C GLY A 533 25.79 -51.77 -17.08
N ARG A 534 26.60 -52.69 -16.58
CA ARG A 534 27.62 -52.58 -15.51
C ARG A 534 28.62 -51.45 -15.78
N VAL A 535 28.73 -50.43 -14.90
CA VAL A 535 29.93 -49.58 -14.81
C VAL A 535 30.31 -49.26 -13.36
N LYS A 536 31.63 -49.35 -13.14
CA LYS A 536 32.39 -49.41 -11.89
C LYS A 536 32.44 -48.10 -11.10
N SER A 537 32.42 -48.25 -9.78
CA SER A 537 32.85 -47.27 -8.78
C SER A 537 34.32 -46.90 -8.91
N ARG A 538 34.66 -45.61 -8.80
CA ARG A 538 36.03 -45.15 -8.53
C ARG A 538 35.99 -44.13 -7.40
N LYS A 539 36.55 -44.56 -6.25
CA LYS A 539 36.92 -43.73 -5.10
C LYS A 539 38.24 -43.03 -5.42
N THR A 540 38.38 -41.76 -5.00
CA THR A 540 39.65 -41.10 -4.68
C THR A 540 39.42 -40.02 -3.62
N PRO A 541 40.47 -39.65 -2.86
CA PRO A 541 40.35 -39.46 -1.42
C PRO A 541 40.32 -37.99 -0.94
N VAL A 542 39.97 -37.92 0.34
CA VAL A 542 40.10 -36.84 1.33
C VAL A 542 41.46 -36.14 1.27
N ALA A 543 41.44 -34.81 1.37
CA ALA A 543 42.57 -34.00 1.82
C ALA A 543 42.08 -33.11 2.97
N ASP A 544 42.64 -33.39 4.16
CA ASP A 544 42.47 -32.62 5.39
C ASP A 544 43.21 -31.27 5.28
N ALA A 545 42.56 -30.20 5.72
CA ALA A 545 43.18 -28.92 6.01
C ALA A 545 42.72 -28.45 7.39
N SER A 546 43.44 -28.89 8.43
CA SER A 546 43.33 -28.38 9.79
C SER A 546 44.11 -27.05 9.91
N GLY A 547 43.39 -25.93 9.90
CA GLY A 547 43.93 -24.61 10.20
C GLY A 547 43.52 -24.16 11.61
N ASN A 548 44.52 -23.99 12.48
CA ASN A 548 44.40 -23.50 13.86
C ASN A 548 43.71 -22.13 13.94
N SER A 549 42.64 -22.02 14.74
CA SER A 549 42.03 -20.76 15.18
C SER A 549 42.17 -20.60 16.71
N SER A 550 43.38 -20.31 17.19
CA SER A 550 43.63 -19.87 18.57
C SER A 550 43.79 -18.34 18.58
N GLY A 551 42.68 -17.62 18.78
CA GLY A 551 42.71 -16.15 18.84
C GLY A 551 41.46 -15.47 19.42
N LEU A 552 40.31 -16.15 19.43
CA LEU A 552 39.04 -15.57 19.90
C LEU A 552 38.75 -15.76 21.40
N GLY A 553 39.59 -16.50 22.13
CA GLY A 553 39.33 -16.83 23.53
C GLY A 553 39.51 -15.68 24.52
N CYS A 554 40.41 -14.72 24.26
CA CYS A 554 40.72 -13.67 25.23
C CYS A 554 39.68 -12.54 25.28
N THR A 555 39.09 -12.15 24.15
CA THR A 555 38.18 -11.00 24.07
C THR A 555 36.81 -11.28 24.69
N LEU A 556 36.36 -12.53 24.65
CA LEU A 556 35.07 -12.95 25.22
C LEU A 556 35.13 -12.97 26.76
N VAL A 557 36.27 -13.38 27.33
CA VAL A 557 36.46 -13.47 28.79
C VAL A 557 36.54 -12.08 29.44
N THR A 558 37.11 -11.08 28.76
CA THR A 558 37.16 -9.70 29.28
C THR A 558 35.78 -9.02 29.24
N GLY A 559 34.96 -9.29 28.22
CA GLY A 559 33.60 -8.75 28.13
C GLY A 559 32.68 -9.26 29.25
N ILE A 560 32.76 -10.57 29.55
CA ILE A 560 31.94 -11.20 30.60
C ILE A 560 32.34 -10.71 32.00
N LEU A 561 33.64 -10.51 32.27
CA LEU A 561 34.12 -9.94 33.54
C LEU A 561 33.67 -8.48 33.75
N THR A 562 33.61 -7.69 32.67
CA THR A 562 33.21 -6.27 32.75
C THR A 562 31.72 -6.12 33.08
N ILE A 563 30.87 -7.00 32.54
CA ILE A 563 29.42 -7.04 32.84
C ILE A 563 29.19 -7.54 34.27
N GLY A 564 29.96 -8.53 34.73
CA GLY A 564 29.88 -9.07 36.09
C GLY A 564 30.22 -8.03 37.18
N VAL A 565 31.24 -7.19 36.95
CA VAL A 565 31.62 -6.12 37.89
C VAL A 565 30.56 -5.01 37.94
N PHE A 566 29.95 -4.64 36.81
CA PHE A 566 28.87 -3.65 36.77
C PHE A 566 27.61 -4.13 37.51
N ALA A 567 27.26 -5.40 37.39
CA ALA A 567 26.12 -5.98 38.10
C ALA A 567 26.36 -6.03 39.63
N LEU A 568 27.60 -6.26 40.08
CA LEU A 568 27.93 -6.32 41.50
C LEU A 568 27.94 -4.94 42.19
N VAL A 569 28.27 -3.87 41.46
CA VAL A 569 28.25 -2.49 41.98
C VAL A 569 26.81 -1.95 42.11
N PHE A 570 25.88 -2.42 41.28
CA PHE A 570 24.49 -1.94 41.29
C PHE A 570 23.54 -2.72 42.19
N TRP A 571 23.92 -3.92 42.67
CA TRP A 571 22.98 -4.79 43.38
C TRP A 571 23.19 -4.97 44.91
N GLY A 572 24.09 -4.21 45.54
CA GLY A 572 24.27 -4.24 46.99
C GLY A 572 24.44 -2.84 47.55
N GLY A 573 23.76 -2.54 48.67
CA GLY A 573 23.79 -1.24 49.36
C GLY A 573 25.17 -0.88 49.94
N ILE A 574 26.11 -0.52 49.07
CA ILE A 574 27.43 -0.01 49.42
C ILE A 574 27.41 1.52 49.25
N GLY A 575 27.95 2.23 50.23
CA GLY A 575 27.89 3.70 50.30
C GLY A 575 28.49 4.43 49.08
N PRO A 576 28.14 5.72 48.88
CA PRO A 576 28.40 6.49 47.66
C PRO A 576 29.88 6.57 47.25
N THR A 577 30.81 6.45 48.21
CA THR A 577 32.26 6.45 47.94
C THR A 577 32.71 5.25 47.10
N TRP A 578 32.08 4.08 47.28
CA TRP A 578 32.41 2.87 46.52
C TRP A 578 31.81 2.86 45.12
N GLN A 579 30.69 3.56 44.92
CA GLN A 579 30.10 3.76 43.59
C GLN A 579 31.01 4.61 42.71
N ILE A 580 31.61 5.67 43.26
CA ILE A 580 32.55 6.53 42.53
C ILE A 580 33.82 5.76 42.14
N LEU A 581 34.37 4.96 43.04
CA LEU A 581 35.53 4.11 42.76
C LEU A 581 35.21 3.02 41.72
N GLY A 582 34.04 2.39 41.80
CA GLY A 582 33.57 1.42 40.82
C GLY A 582 33.40 2.05 39.42
N PHE A 583 32.86 3.26 39.36
CA PHE A 583 32.70 3.99 38.10
C PHE A 583 34.04 4.37 37.48
N ALA A 584 34.99 4.86 38.28
CA ALA A 584 36.34 5.17 37.83
C ALA A 584 37.09 3.92 37.31
N ALA A 585 36.98 2.79 38.01
CA ALA A 585 37.58 1.53 37.57
C ALA A 585 36.94 1.01 36.26
N GLY A 586 35.63 1.13 36.11
CA GLY A 586 34.91 0.78 34.88
C GLY A 586 35.35 1.62 33.67
N LEU A 587 35.55 2.92 33.87
CA LEU A 587 36.08 3.84 32.83
C LEU A 587 37.49 3.46 32.38
N ILE A 588 38.37 3.11 33.32
CA ILE A 588 39.74 2.69 33.00
C ILE A 588 39.75 1.37 32.21
N LEU A 589 38.96 0.37 32.62
CA LEU A 589 38.83 -0.89 31.88
C LEU A 589 38.23 -0.70 30.49
N GLY A 590 37.25 0.19 30.34
CA GLY A 590 36.68 0.56 29.05
C GLY A 590 37.73 1.15 28.10
N LEU A 591 38.55 2.07 28.60
CA LEU A 591 39.65 2.67 27.82
C LEU A 591 40.71 1.65 27.39
N ILE A 592 41.06 0.71 28.26
CA ILE A 592 42.01 -0.38 27.94
C ILE A 592 41.41 -1.28 26.85
N THR A 593 40.12 -1.59 26.93
CA THR A 593 39.45 -2.46 25.95
C THR A 593 39.41 -1.81 24.57
N ILE A 594 39.07 -0.51 24.51
CA ILE A 594 39.06 0.27 23.26
C ILE A 594 40.46 0.36 22.65
N THR A 595 41.49 0.65 23.45
CA THR A 595 42.87 0.72 22.93
C THR A 595 43.37 -0.63 22.41
N THR A 596 43.02 -1.73 23.08
CA THR A 596 43.35 -3.08 22.62
C THR A 596 42.62 -3.44 21.31
N LEU A 597 41.35 -3.06 21.19
CA LEU A 597 40.57 -3.25 19.95
C LEU A 597 41.15 -2.44 18.78
N VAL A 598 41.53 -1.19 19.01
CA VAL A 598 42.16 -0.33 18.00
C VAL A 598 43.52 -0.89 17.57
N ALA A 599 44.31 -1.43 18.49
CA ALA A 599 45.58 -2.09 18.16
C ALA A 599 45.35 -3.35 17.31
N HIS A 600 44.32 -4.15 17.62
CA HIS A 600 43.97 -5.33 16.85
C HIS A 600 43.48 -4.98 15.43
N ILE A 601 42.63 -3.96 15.29
CA ILE A 601 42.17 -3.46 13.97
C ILE A 601 43.35 -2.94 13.14
N ARG A 602 44.33 -2.26 13.76
CA ARG A 602 45.55 -1.81 13.09
C ARG A 602 46.46 -2.96 12.66
N SER A 603 46.49 -4.06 13.44
CA SER A 603 47.23 -5.27 13.10
C SER A 603 46.59 -6.07 11.95
N ILE A 604 45.27 -5.98 11.76
CA ILE A 604 44.56 -6.62 10.65
C ILE A 604 44.74 -5.81 9.34
N LYS A 605 44.97 -4.50 9.46
CA LYS A 605 45.20 -3.59 8.32
C LYS A 605 46.64 -3.54 7.82
N ARG A 606 47.61 -4.04 8.59
CA ARG A 606 48.99 -4.26 8.16
C ARG A 606 49.14 -5.70 7.72
#